data_AF-A0A3D5UUD3-F1
#
_entry.id   AF-A0A3D5UUD3-F1
#
_cell.length_a   1.000
_cell.length_b   1.000
_cell.length_c   1.000
_cell.angle_alpha   90.00
_cell.angle_beta   90.00
_cell.angle_gamma   90.00
#
_symmetry.space_group_name_H-M   'P 1'
#
loop_
_entity.id
_entity.type
_entity.pdbx_description
1 polymer ?
#
loop_
_entity_poly.entity_id
_entity_poly.type
_entity_poly.pdbx_seq_one_letter_code
_entity_poly.pdbx_strand_id
1 'polypeptide(L)'
;GEPFMNPDMLEMAEDALARGHEVLILTNAMQPMMRPKVKQGLLALRDRFGDALKFRVSLDHHTQALHDAERGAGSFAKAMEGLRWLSANGFSLSIAGRTISGEPEAEERAGYAALFARENIEIDTA
;
A
#
# COMPACT_ATOMS: atom_id res chain seq x y z
N GLY A 1 8.35 10.70 -3.93
CA GLY A 1 7.82 11.22 -2.65
C GLY A 1 6.51 10.52 -2.33
N GLU A 2 5.92 10.78 -1.17
CA GLU A 2 4.62 10.21 -0.80
C GLU A 2 3.48 10.98 -1.52
N PRO A 3 2.66 10.34 -2.39
CA PRO A 3 1.66 11.05 -3.20
C PRO A 3 0.67 11.88 -2.38
N PHE A 4 0.23 11.39 -1.22
CA PHE A 4 -0.73 12.10 -0.35
C PHE A 4 -0.13 13.28 0.43
N MET A 5 1.13 13.62 0.18
CA MET A 5 1.68 14.93 0.55
C MET A 5 1.19 16.04 -0.38
N ASN A 6 0.76 15.72 -1.61
CA ASN A 6 0.08 16.64 -2.49
C ASN A 6 -1.40 16.75 -2.07
N PRO A 7 -1.90 17.95 -1.68
CA PRO A 7 -3.30 18.13 -1.30
C PRO A 7 -4.28 17.77 -2.41
N ASP A 8 -3.85 17.84 -3.68
CA ASP A 8 -4.70 17.64 -4.86
C ASP A 8 -4.68 16.17 -5.35
N MET A 9 -3.98 15.27 -4.65
CA MET A 9 -3.79 13.89 -5.10
C MET A 9 -5.12 13.14 -5.32
N LEU A 10 -6.13 13.41 -4.50
CA LEU A 10 -7.46 12.80 -4.66
C LEU A 10 -8.17 13.30 -5.92
N GLU A 11 -8.11 14.60 -6.18
CA GLU A 11 -8.76 15.23 -7.34
C GLU A 11 -8.08 14.77 -8.64
N MET A 12 -6.76 14.70 -8.65
CA MET A 12 -5.99 14.15 -9.77
C MET A 12 -6.34 12.69 -10.06
N ALA A 13 -6.53 11.87 -9.01
CA ALA A 13 -6.94 10.48 -9.18
C ALA A 13 -8.38 10.39 -9.71
N GLU A 14 -9.30 11.21 -9.18
CA GLU A 14 -10.68 11.28 -9.66
C GLU A 14 -10.76 11.66 -11.14
N ASP A 15 -10.01 12.68 -11.56
CA ASP A 15 -10.01 13.15 -12.95
C ASP A 15 -9.61 12.07 -13.94
N ALA A 16 -8.61 11.25 -13.60
CA ALA A 16 -8.17 10.13 -14.42
C ALA A 16 -9.22 9.01 -14.44
N LEU A 17 -9.74 8.63 -13.26
CA LEU A 17 -10.76 7.59 -13.12
C LEU A 17 -12.06 7.96 -13.87
N ALA A 18 -12.52 9.21 -13.74
CA ALA A 18 -13.72 9.72 -14.38
C ALA A 18 -13.64 9.75 -15.91
N ARG A 19 -12.43 9.75 -16.47
CA ARG A 19 -12.17 9.63 -17.92
C ARG A 19 -12.07 8.18 -18.40
N GLY A 20 -12.26 7.20 -17.51
CA GLY A 20 -12.25 5.78 -17.84
C GLY A 20 -10.85 5.15 -17.82
N HIS A 21 -9.87 5.78 -17.19
CA HIS A 21 -8.55 5.18 -16.98
C HIS A 21 -8.48 4.42 -15.65
N GLU A 22 -7.62 3.42 -15.59
CA GLU A 22 -7.18 2.85 -14.31
C GLU A 22 -6.12 3.76 -13.68
N VAL A 23 -6.14 3.87 -12.35
CA VAL A 23 -5.16 4.64 -11.57
C VAL A 23 -4.42 3.72 -10.62
N LEU A 24 -3.09 3.69 -10.74
CA LEU A 24 -2.19 3.00 -9.82
C LEU A 24 -1.46 4.03 -8.95
N ILE A 25 -1.74 4.04 -7.64
CA ILE A 25 -1.05 4.90 -6.68
C ILE A 25 0.08 4.13 -6.00
N LEU A 26 1.31 4.63 -6.11
CA LEU A 26 2.48 4.08 -5.45
C LEU A 26 2.71 4.82 -4.11
N THR A 27 2.48 4.16 -2.98
CA THR A 27 2.49 4.81 -1.64
C THR A 27 3.33 4.00 -0.65
N ASN A 28 3.80 4.66 0.41
CA ASN A 28 4.34 3.98 1.59
C ASN A 28 3.27 3.61 2.62
N ALA A 29 1.99 3.92 2.34
CA ALA A 29 0.85 3.70 3.22
C ALA A 29 0.97 4.36 4.60
N MET A 30 1.83 5.37 4.75
CA MET A 30 2.07 6.02 6.04
C MET A 30 1.11 7.20 6.29
N GLN A 31 1.42 7.98 7.33
CA GLN A 31 0.56 9.00 7.91
C GLN A 31 -0.14 9.97 6.94
N PRO A 32 0.48 10.46 5.84
CA PRO A 32 -0.20 11.34 4.89
C PRO A 32 -1.44 10.69 4.26
N MET A 33 -1.35 9.42 3.88
CA MET A 33 -2.49 8.63 3.38
C MET A 33 -3.56 8.44 4.46
N MET A 34 -3.12 8.26 5.71
CA MET A 34 -3.97 7.95 6.85
C MET A 34 -4.69 9.15 7.46
N ARG A 35 -4.58 10.35 6.87
CA ARG A 35 -5.34 11.53 7.30
C ARG A 35 -6.85 11.32 7.07
N PRO A 36 -7.74 11.77 7.97
CA PRO A 36 -9.18 11.55 7.84
C PRO A 36 -9.77 11.97 6.48
N LYS A 37 -9.42 13.17 5.99
CA LYS A 37 -9.86 13.67 4.67
C LYS A 37 -9.41 12.75 3.52
N VAL A 38 -8.17 12.26 3.58
CA VAL A 38 -7.61 11.38 2.55
C VAL A 38 -8.33 10.04 2.56
N LYS A 39 -8.47 9.40 3.73
CA LYS A 39 -9.21 8.14 3.89
C LYS A 39 -10.65 8.26 3.37
N GLN A 40 -11.36 9.33 3.73
CA GLN A 40 -12.72 9.57 3.24
C GLN A 40 -12.77 9.70 1.72
N GLY A 41 -11.84 10.46 1.11
CA GLY A 41 -11.76 10.60 -0.34
C GLY A 41 -11.44 9.27 -1.03
N LEU A 42 -10.51 8.49 -0.49
CA LEU A 42 -10.18 7.17 -1.04
C LEU A 42 -11.37 6.21 -1.01
N LEU A 43 -12.14 6.20 0.09
CA LEU A 43 -13.37 5.40 0.18
C LEU A 43 -14.39 5.85 -0.88
N ALA A 44 -14.58 7.16 -1.05
CA ALA A 44 -15.49 7.68 -2.07
C ALA A 44 -15.06 7.30 -3.51
N LEU A 45 -13.76 7.35 -3.80
CA LEU A 45 -13.22 6.91 -5.09
C LEU A 45 -13.42 5.40 -5.30
N ARG A 46 -13.13 4.58 -4.28
CA ARG A 46 -13.38 3.14 -4.32
C ARG A 46 -14.85 2.82 -4.57
N ASP A 47 -15.76 3.47 -3.85
CA ASP A 47 -17.20 3.21 -3.98
C ASP A 47 -17.73 3.55 -5.39
N ARG A 48 -17.10 4.53 -6.06
CA ARG A 48 -17.50 4.98 -7.40
C ARG A 48 -16.81 4.24 -8.53
N PHE A 49 -15.55 3.84 -8.36
CA PHE A 49 -14.70 3.33 -9.44
C PHE A 49 -14.18 1.89 -9.22
N GLY A 50 -14.39 1.32 -8.03
CA GLY A 50 -14.01 -0.05 -7.69
C GLY A 50 -12.54 -0.34 -7.97
N ASP A 51 -12.29 -1.46 -8.66
CA ASP A 51 -10.96 -1.99 -8.96
C ASP A 51 -10.15 -1.15 -9.95
N ALA A 52 -10.73 -0.11 -10.55
CA ALA A 52 -9.97 0.84 -11.35
C ALA A 52 -8.99 1.66 -10.50
N LEU A 53 -9.23 1.80 -9.19
CA LEU A 53 -8.30 2.41 -8.24
C LEU A 53 -7.45 1.33 -7.55
N LYS A 54 -6.17 1.29 -7.89
CA LYS A 54 -5.20 0.30 -7.41
C LYS A 54 -4.11 0.96 -6.59
N PHE A 55 -3.54 0.21 -5.65
CA PHE A 55 -2.42 0.63 -4.83
C PHE A 55 -1.26 -0.34 -4.95
N ARG A 56 -0.06 0.21 -5.06
CA ARG A 56 1.18 -0.54 -4.83
C ARG A 56 1.88 0.03 -3.62
N VAL A 57 1.90 -0.73 -2.54
CA VAL A 57 2.47 -0.31 -1.26
C VAL A 57 3.93 -0.74 -1.20
N SER A 58 4.81 0.22 -0.93
CA SER A 58 6.23 -0.08 -0.69
C SER A 58 6.42 -0.66 0.72
N LEU A 59 6.88 -1.90 0.78
CA LEU A 59 7.19 -2.63 2.00
C LEU A 59 8.51 -3.36 1.78
N ASP A 60 9.62 -2.69 2.09
CA ASP A 60 10.96 -3.10 1.68
C ASP A 60 11.38 -4.50 2.12
N HIS A 61 10.84 -5.02 3.22
CA HIS A 61 11.07 -6.40 3.65
C HIS A 61 9.85 -6.94 4.42
N HIS A 62 9.68 -8.27 4.43
CA HIS A 62 8.59 -8.93 5.16
C HIS A 62 8.83 -9.00 6.68
N THR A 63 10.04 -8.66 7.13
CA THR A 63 10.39 -8.55 8.55
C THR A 63 10.56 -7.09 8.96
N GLN A 64 10.12 -6.78 10.18
CA GLN A 64 10.25 -5.43 10.72
C GLN A 64 11.70 -4.98 10.81
N ALA A 65 12.61 -5.84 11.29
CA ALA A 65 14.01 -5.46 11.53
C ALA A 65 14.70 -4.96 10.26
N LEU A 66 14.54 -5.69 9.14
CA LEU A 66 15.15 -5.32 7.87
C LEU A 66 14.45 -4.12 7.20
N HIS A 67 13.12 -4.02 7.32
CA HIS A 67 12.41 -2.86 6.83
C HIS A 67 12.80 -1.57 7.59
N ASP A 68 12.81 -1.62 8.92
CA ASP A 68 13.16 -0.49 9.77
C ASP A 68 14.64 -0.09 9.62
N ALA A 69 15.54 -1.02 9.28
CA ALA A 69 16.94 -0.71 8.97
C ALA A 69 17.07 0.23 7.75
N GLU A 70 16.23 0.02 6.73
CA GLU A 70 16.23 0.83 5.50
C GLU A 70 15.44 2.15 5.65
N ARG A 71 14.29 2.09 6.31
CA ARG A 71 13.29 3.18 6.33
C ARG A 71 13.27 3.98 7.64
N GLY A 72 14.01 3.52 8.64
CA GLY A 72 14.05 4.07 10.00
C GLY A 72 13.13 3.35 10.97
N ALA A 73 13.47 3.43 12.26
CA ALA A 73 12.76 2.74 13.33
C ALA A 73 11.25 3.05 13.36
N GLY A 74 10.43 2.00 13.46
CA GLY A 74 8.97 2.09 13.54
C GLY A 74 8.27 2.43 12.22
N SER A 75 8.99 2.41 11.10
CA SER A 75 8.40 2.63 9.77
C SER A 75 7.55 1.44 9.34
N PHE A 76 7.99 0.21 9.64
CA PHE A 76 7.24 -1.02 9.33
C PHE A 76 5.87 -1.00 10.00
N ALA A 77 5.80 -0.71 11.30
CA ALA A 77 4.55 -0.69 12.05
C ALA A 77 3.53 0.31 11.45
N LYS A 78 4.01 1.48 11.01
CA LYS A 78 3.19 2.52 10.37
C LYS A 78 2.72 2.10 8.97
N ALA A 79 3.60 1.51 8.16
CA ALA A 79 3.24 0.99 6.85
C ALA A 79 2.18 -0.13 6.98
N MET A 80 2.34 -1.01 7.96
CA MET A 80 1.38 -2.09 8.25
C MET A 80 0.02 -1.55 8.71
N GLU A 81 -0.04 -0.44 9.44
CA GLU A 81 -1.32 0.21 9.78
C GLU A 81 -2.09 0.64 8.52
N GLY A 82 -1.43 1.33 7.59
CA GLY A 82 -2.06 1.73 6.35
C GLY A 82 -2.40 0.56 5.43
N LEU A 83 -1.53 -0.45 5.38
CA LEU A 83 -1.77 -1.66 4.58
C LEU A 83 -2.98 -2.44 5.08
N ARG A 84 -3.11 -2.63 6.40
CA ARG A 84 -4.30 -3.23 7.03
C ARG A 84 -5.55 -2.41 6.74
N TRP A 85 -5.46 -1.07 6.80
CA TRP A 85 -6.61 -0.22 6.51
C TRP A 85 -7.07 -0.34 5.05
N LEU A 86 -6.14 -0.33 4.09
CA LEU A 86 -6.46 -0.53 2.68
C LEU A 86 -7.09 -1.92 2.45
N SER A 87 -6.50 -2.97 3.03
CA SER A 87 -7.00 -4.33 2.87
C SER A 87 -8.39 -4.51 3.48
N ALA A 88 -8.62 -4.05 4.71
CA ALA A 88 -9.92 -4.12 5.38
C ALA A 88 -11.02 -3.32 4.68
N ASN A 89 -10.65 -2.44 3.76
CA ASN A 89 -11.55 -1.66 2.93
C ASN A 89 -11.59 -2.16 1.48
N GLY A 90 -11.11 -3.36 1.17
CA GLY A 90 -11.29 -3.99 -0.14
C GLY A 90 -10.66 -3.22 -1.30
N PHE A 91 -9.56 -2.50 -1.05
CA PHE A 91 -8.80 -1.88 -2.14
C PHE A 91 -8.02 -2.94 -2.91
N SER A 92 -7.85 -2.74 -4.22
CA SER A 92 -6.94 -3.53 -5.04
C SER A 92 -5.48 -3.23 -4.67
N LEU A 93 -4.78 -4.21 -4.10
CA LEU A 93 -3.46 -4.04 -3.50
C LEU A 93 -2.39 -4.89 -4.17
N SER A 94 -1.19 -4.34 -4.26
CA SER A 94 0.04 -5.05 -4.61
C SER A 94 1.20 -4.52 -3.77
N ILE A 95 2.29 -5.28 -3.66
CA ILE A 95 3.45 -4.92 -2.84
C ILE A 95 4.66 -4.66 -3.72
N ALA A 96 5.43 -3.63 -3.36
CA ALA A 96 6.77 -3.42 -3.85
C ALA A 96 7.76 -3.71 -2.71
N GLY A 97 8.27 -4.94 -2.69
CA GLY A 97 9.41 -5.33 -1.87
C GLY A 97 10.73 -4.96 -2.54
N ARG A 98 11.82 -4.99 -1.78
CA ARG A 98 13.17 -4.86 -2.31
C ARG A 98 13.97 -6.13 -2.01
N THR A 99 14.68 -6.64 -3.01
CA THR A 99 15.57 -7.79 -2.85
C THR A 99 16.93 -7.32 -2.32
N ILE A 100 16.97 -6.88 -1.05
CA ILE A 100 18.21 -6.37 -0.40
C ILE A 100 18.84 -7.41 0.52
N SER A 101 18.07 -8.38 1.02
CA SER A 101 18.54 -9.37 1.99
C SER A 101 19.48 -10.42 1.37
N GLY A 102 19.48 -10.55 0.04
CA GLY A 102 20.20 -11.61 -0.67
C GLY A 102 19.54 -12.98 -0.51
N GLU A 103 18.32 -13.01 0.04
CA GLU A 103 17.49 -14.20 0.14
C GLU A 103 17.07 -14.66 -1.27
N PRO A 104 16.92 -15.98 -1.50
CA PRO A 104 16.31 -16.48 -2.72
C PRO A 104 14.90 -15.89 -2.88
N GLU A 105 14.50 -15.52 -4.10
CA GLU A 105 13.18 -14.91 -4.38
C GLU A 105 12.03 -15.76 -3.81
N ALA A 106 12.14 -17.09 -3.85
CA ALA A 106 11.13 -17.99 -3.31
C ALA A 106 10.97 -17.86 -1.78
N GLU A 107 12.06 -17.63 -1.04
CA GLU A 107 12.03 -17.40 0.40
C GLU A 107 11.45 -16.02 0.72
N GLU A 108 11.81 -14.98 -0.04
CA GLU A 108 11.22 -13.64 0.11
C GLU A 108 9.69 -13.70 -0.10
N ARG A 109 9.23 -14.34 -1.18
CA ARG A 109 7.81 -14.51 -1.49
C ARG A 109 7.08 -15.27 -0.39
N ALA A 110 7.65 -16.37 0.09
CA ALA A 110 7.09 -17.14 1.21
C ALA A 110 7.01 -16.30 2.50
N GLY A 111 8.02 -15.47 2.76
CA GLY A 111 8.06 -14.53 3.89
C GLY A 111 6.95 -13.48 3.82
N TYR A 112 6.71 -12.89 2.65
CA TYR A 112 5.58 -11.98 2.44
C TYR A 112 4.23 -12.68 2.58
N ALA A 113 4.07 -13.88 2.02
CA ALA A 113 2.84 -14.67 2.16
C ALA A 113 2.53 -14.98 3.64
N ALA A 114 3.54 -15.40 4.41
CA ALA A 114 3.39 -15.66 5.84
C ALA A 114 3.06 -14.38 6.64
N LEU A 115 3.66 -13.23 6.27
CA LEU A 115 3.32 -11.94 6.84
C LEU A 115 1.85 -11.60 6.60
N PHE A 116 1.38 -11.64 5.36
CA PHE A 116 0.00 -11.22 5.04
C PHE A 116 -1.05 -12.16 5.61
N ALA A 117 -0.77 -13.48 5.64
CA ALA A 117 -1.62 -14.44 6.32
C ALA A 117 -1.75 -14.17 7.82
N ARG A 118 -0.64 -13.86 8.51
CA ARG A 118 -0.65 -13.52 9.94
C ARG A 118 -1.44 -12.24 10.24
N GLU A 119 -1.36 -11.26 9.35
CA GLU A 119 -1.90 -9.92 9.56
C GLU A 119 -3.32 -9.75 8.98
N ASN A 120 -3.91 -10.81 8.42
CA ASN A 120 -5.18 -10.82 7.70
C ASN A 120 -5.23 -9.75 6.59
N ILE A 121 -4.17 -9.68 5.80
CA ILE A 121 -4.08 -8.77 4.66
C ILE A 121 -4.41 -9.56 3.40
N GLU A 122 -5.51 -9.19 2.76
CA GLU A 122 -6.01 -9.76 1.51
C GLU A 122 -5.23 -9.20 0.32
N ILE A 123 -4.11 -9.87 0.00
CA ILE A 123 -3.28 -9.58 -1.17
C ILE A 123 -2.98 -10.89 -1.88
N ASP A 124 -3.06 -10.88 -3.21
CA ASP A 124 -2.59 -12.00 -4.01
C ASP A 124 -1.05 -12.10 -3.90
N THR A 125 -0.58 -13.27 -3.45
CA THR A 125 0.83 -13.56 -3.19
C THR A 125 1.40 -14.65 -4.10
N ALA A 126 0.62 -15.08 -5.10
CA ALA A 126 1.03 -16.07 -6.09
C ALA A 126 2.20 -15.58 -6.99
#